data_AF-A0A645EVT9-F1
#
_entry.id   AF-A0A645EVT9-F1
#
_cell.length_a   1.000
_cell.length_b   1.000
_cell.length_c   1.000
_cell.angle_alpha   90.00
_cell.angle_beta   90.00
_cell.angle_gamma   90.00
#
_symmetry.space_group_name_H-M   'P 1'
#
loop_
_entity.id
_entity.type
_entity.pdbx_description
1 polymer ?
#
loop_
_entity_poly.entity_id
_entity_poly.type
_entity_poly.pdbx_seq_one_letter_code
_entity_poly.pdbx_strand_id
1 'polypeptide(L)'
;MGVKDKEIFNAIAYHTTGRRNMTMLEKMIYLADYIEPLRKYPGVSEIRELTYNDINKAVLRSFDNTIKYVIDRGQMIHPNTIEGRNYLIKILED
;
A
#
# COMPACT_ATOMS: atom_id res chain seq x y z
N MET A 1 -11.60 4.71 25.91
CA MET A 1 -11.05 3.95 24.77
C MET A 1 -11.66 2.56 24.78
N GLY A 2 -12.37 2.16 23.72
CA GLY A 2 -13.19 0.93 23.70
C GLY A 2 -12.80 -0.11 22.64
N VAL A 3 -11.88 0.22 21.74
CA VAL A 3 -11.41 -0.73 20.70
C VAL A 3 -10.19 -1.48 21.24
N LYS A 4 -10.22 -2.81 21.17
CA LYS A 4 -9.13 -3.71 21.59
C LYS A 4 -8.62 -4.61 20.46
N ASP A 5 -9.12 -4.38 19.24
CA ASP A 5 -8.81 -5.20 18.07
C ASP A 5 -7.43 -4.83 17.51
N LYS A 6 -6.50 -5.78 17.57
CA LYS A 6 -5.13 -5.61 17.08
C LYS A 6 -5.08 -5.47 15.55
N GLU A 7 -6.00 -6.08 14.81
CA GLU A 7 -6.03 -5.97 13.36
C GLU A 7 -6.37 -4.53 12.93
N ILE A 8 -7.34 -3.91 13.62
CA ILE A 8 -7.67 -2.49 13.41
C ILE A 8 -6.47 -1.61 13.74
N PHE A 9 -5.81 -1.85 14.88
CA PHE A 9 -4.63 -1.07 15.24
C PHE A 9 -3.47 -1.22 14.25
N ASN A 10 -3.23 -2.42 13.74
CA ASN A 10 -2.20 -2.62 12.73
C ASN A 10 -2.55 -1.95 11.40
N ALA A 11 -3.81 -2.03 10.96
CA ALA A 11 -4.26 -1.35 9.74
C ALA A 11 -4.02 0.17 9.84
N ILE A 12 -4.27 0.76 11.01
CA ILE A 12 -3.95 2.16 11.29
C ILE A 12 -2.43 2.39 11.36
N ALA A 13 -1.67 1.55 12.03
CA ALA A 13 -0.22 1.76 12.19
C ALA A 13 0.54 1.66 10.87
N TYR A 14 0.11 0.79 9.96
CA TYR A 14 0.82 0.48 8.72
C TYR A 14 0.21 1.10 7.47
N HIS A 15 -0.87 1.90 7.55
CA HIS A 15 -1.50 2.50 6.36
C HIS A 15 -0.57 3.42 5.55
N THR A 16 0.40 4.08 6.18
CA THR A 16 1.29 5.02 5.47
C THR A 16 2.46 4.32 4.79
N THR A 17 3.11 3.38 5.48
CA THR A 17 4.35 2.74 5.01
C THR A 17 4.11 1.37 4.38
N GLY A 18 2.97 0.76 4.66
CA GLY A 18 2.75 -0.66 4.48
C GLY A 18 3.69 -1.50 5.36
N ARG A 19 3.72 -2.81 5.12
CA ARG A 19 4.73 -3.72 5.67
C ARG A 19 4.76 -5.03 4.90
N ARG A 20 5.74 -5.88 5.21
CA ARG A 20 5.74 -7.28 4.79
C ARG A 20 4.48 -8.00 5.29
N ASN A 21 3.92 -8.87 4.44
CA ASN A 21 2.80 -9.76 4.76
C ASN A 21 1.58 -9.04 5.37
N MET A 22 1.13 -7.96 4.73
CA MET A 22 -0.08 -7.26 5.17
C MET A 22 -1.31 -8.16 5.13
N THR A 23 -2.15 -8.05 6.16
CA THR A 23 -3.47 -8.71 6.16
C THR A 23 -4.38 -8.09 5.10
N MET A 24 -5.53 -8.71 4.84
CA MET A 24 -6.51 -8.15 3.92
C MET A 24 -6.97 -6.76 4.39
N LEU A 25 -7.26 -6.59 5.68
CA LEU A 25 -7.68 -5.29 6.23
C LEU A 25 -6.59 -4.22 6.08
N GLU A 26 -5.33 -4.56 6.36
CA GLU A 26 -4.20 -3.64 6.19
C GLU A 26 -4.08 -3.17 4.72
N LYS A 27 -4.20 -4.10 3.75
CA LYS A 27 -4.19 -3.76 2.31
C LYS A 27 -5.37 -2.89 1.91
N MET A 28 -6.57 -3.19 2.41
CA MET A 28 -7.77 -2.41 2.14
C MET A 28 -7.62 -0.97 2.63
N ILE A 29 -7.15 -0.78 3.87
CA ILE A 29 -6.97 0.56 4.45
C ILE A 29 -5.84 1.32 3.75
N TYR A 30 -4.72 0.65 3.45
CA TYR A 30 -3.62 1.23 2.68
C TYR A 30 -4.08 1.75 1.31
N LEU A 31 -4.80 0.93 0.54
CA LEU A 31 -5.30 1.33 -0.77
C LEU A 31 -6.42 2.36 -0.68
N ALA A 32 -7.30 2.28 0.32
CA ALA A 32 -8.38 3.25 0.49
C ALA A 32 -7.83 4.68 0.60
N ASP A 33 -6.80 4.93 1.42
CA ASP A 33 -6.14 6.25 1.48
C ASP A 33 -5.48 6.65 0.15
N TYR A 34 -4.93 5.66 -0.56
CA TYR A 34 -4.25 5.87 -1.83
C TYR A 34 -5.21 6.21 -2.98
N ILE A 35 -6.42 5.65 -3.01
CA ILE A 35 -7.33 5.69 -4.18
C ILE A 35 -8.67 6.40 -3.95
N GLU A 36 -8.91 6.98 -2.76
CA GLU A 36 -10.20 7.59 -2.43
C GLU A 36 -10.67 8.60 -3.51
N PRO A 37 -12.00 8.81 -3.69
CA PRO A 37 -12.55 9.52 -4.84
C PRO A 37 -12.00 10.93 -5.10
N LEU A 38 -11.54 11.63 -4.07
CA LEU A 38 -11.01 12.99 -4.16
C LEU A 38 -9.52 13.01 -4.56
N ARG A 39 -8.80 11.88 -4.52
CA ARG A 39 -7.42 11.78 -5.02
C ARG A 39 -7.37 12.01 -6.53
N LYS A 40 -6.49 12.91 -6.94
CA LYS A 40 -6.20 13.26 -8.34
C LYS A 40 -4.69 13.31 -8.57
N TYR A 41 -4.14 12.26 -9.18
CA TYR A 41 -2.74 12.19 -9.59
C TYR A 41 -2.58 11.21 -10.77
N PRO A 42 -1.50 11.31 -11.57
CA PRO A 42 -1.27 10.41 -12.69
C PRO A 42 -1.28 8.93 -12.27
N GLY A 43 -2.08 8.11 -12.94
CA GLY A 43 -2.17 6.66 -12.68
C GLY A 43 -3.16 6.24 -11.59
N VAL A 44 -3.84 7.16 -10.89
CA VAL A 44 -4.83 6.80 -9.85
C VAL A 44 -5.97 5.93 -10.40
N SER A 45 -6.44 6.18 -11.63
CA SER A 45 -7.53 5.40 -12.24
C SER A 45 -7.14 3.95 -12.51
N GLU A 46 -5.91 3.71 -13.00
CA GLU A 46 -5.38 2.36 -13.23
C GLU A 46 -5.34 1.57 -11.90
N ILE A 47 -4.92 2.22 -10.81
CA ILE A 47 -4.83 1.56 -9.50
C ILE A 47 -6.22 1.30 -8.92
N ARG A 48 -7.20 2.19 -9.16
CA ARG A 48 -8.60 1.95 -8.79
C ARG A 48 -9.13 0.69 -9.47
N GLU A 49 -8.96 0.57 -10.78
CA GLU A 49 -9.37 -0.62 -11.53
C GLU A 49 -8.64 -1.88 -11.04
N LEU A 50 -7.32 -1.78 -10.87
CA LEU A 50 -6.50 -2.88 -10.40
C LEU A 50 -6.91 -3.36 -9.00
N THR A 51 -7.34 -2.45 -8.11
CA THR A 51 -7.78 -2.78 -6.75
C THR A 51 -8.97 -3.75 -6.74
N TYR A 52 -9.90 -3.60 -7.67
CA TYR A 52 -11.06 -4.49 -7.79
C TYR A 52 -10.74 -5.83 -8.45
N ASN A 53 -9.66 -5.90 -9.23
CA ASN A 53 -9.24 -7.10 -9.94
C ASN A 53 -8.23 -7.95 -9.15
N ASP A 54 -7.20 -7.31 -8.59
CA ASP A 54 -6.13 -7.95 -7.85
C ASP A 54 -5.51 -6.95 -6.85
N ILE A 55 -5.94 -7.05 -5.59
CA ILE A 55 -5.48 -6.17 -4.52
C ILE A 55 -3.97 -6.26 -4.28
N ASN A 56 -3.33 -7.41 -4.50
CA ASN A 56 -1.90 -7.55 -4.31
C ASN A 56 -1.13 -6.79 -5.38
N LYS A 57 -1.56 -6.88 -6.64
CA LYS A 57 -0.98 -6.09 -7.74
C LYS A 57 -1.23 -4.60 -7.55
N ALA A 58 -2.39 -4.21 -7.03
CA ALA A 58 -2.69 -2.81 -6.72
C ALA A 58 -1.75 -2.26 -5.66
N VAL A 59 -1.56 -2.96 -4.54
CA VAL A 59 -0.61 -2.57 -3.50
C VAL A 59 0.83 -2.51 -4.04
N LEU A 60 1.24 -3.50 -4.84
CA LEU A 60 2.58 -3.51 -5.44
C LEU A 60 2.79 -2.27 -6.32
N ARG A 61 1.81 -1.93 -7.17
CA ARG A 61 1.89 -0.72 -8.01
C ARG A 61 1.92 0.56 -7.17
N SER A 62 1.15 0.63 -6.09
CA SER A 62 1.19 1.76 -5.15
C SER A 62 2.56 1.92 -4.47
N PHE A 63 3.23 0.82 -4.10
CA PHE A 63 4.59 0.88 -3.59
C PHE A 63 5.58 1.39 -4.63
N ASP A 64 5.53 0.86 -5.86
CA ASP A 64 6.41 1.31 -6.95
C ASP A 64 6.26 2.81 -7.22
N ASN A 65 5.03 3.31 -7.27
CA ASN A 65 4.75 4.74 -7.49
C ASN A 65 5.26 5.60 -6.32
N THR A 66 5.03 5.15 -5.08
CA THR A 66 5.49 5.86 -3.88
C THR A 66 7.01 5.93 -3.84
N ILE A 67 7.71 4.83 -4.13
CA ILE A 67 9.17 4.79 -4.15
C ILE A 67 9.72 5.73 -5.22
N LYS A 68 9.20 5.68 -6.46
CA LYS A 68 9.61 6.60 -7.53
C LYS A 68 9.42 8.06 -7.11
N TYR A 69 8.25 8.40 -6.58
CA TYR A 69 7.96 9.75 -6.12
C TYR A 69 8.92 10.24 -5.02
N VAL A 70 9.28 9.37 -4.07
CA VAL A 70 10.23 9.70 -3.00
C VAL A 70 11.65 9.87 -3.55
N ILE A 71 12.08 9.02 -4.48
CA ILE A 71 13.38 9.12 -5.17
C ILE A 71 13.47 10.42 -5.97
N ASP A 72 12.43 10.76 -6.74
CA ASP A 72 12.38 11.99 -7.55
C ASP A 72 12.50 13.26 -6.69
N ARG A 73 12.13 13.17 -5.42
CA ARG A 73 12.27 14.25 -4.43
C ARG A 73 13.56 14.20 -3.61
N GLY A 74 14.43 13.22 -3.83
CA GLY A 74 15.67 13.04 -3.08
C GLY A 74 15.45 12.74 -1.59
N GLN A 75 14.33 12.10 -1.24
CA GLN A 75 13.94 11.83 0.15
C GLN A 75 14.28 10.40 0.60
N MET A 76 14.31 10.17 1.91
CA MET A 76 14.52 8.84 2.48
C MET A 76 13.28 7.96 2.31
N ILE A 77 13.49 6.69 1.98
CA ILE A 77 12.42 5.69 1.87
C ILE A 77 12.38 4.86 3.15
N HIS A 78 11.19 4.67 3.72
CA HIS A 78 11.03 3.86 4.91
C HIS A 78 11.27 2.35 4.61
N PRO A 79 12.04 1.60 5.42
CA PRO A 79 12.36 0.19 5.17
C PRO A 79 11.13 -0.71 4.97
N ASN A 80 10.07 -0.53 5.76
CA ASN A 80 8.82 -1.30 5.61
C ASN A 80 8.22 -1.24 4.20
N THR A 81 8.36 -0.11 3.50
CA THR A 81 7.86 0.04 2.13
C THR A 81 8.63 -0.84 1.16
N ILE A 82 9.95 -0.92 1.33
CA ILE A 82 10.81 -1.82 0.55
C ILE A 82 10.50 -3.29 0.88
N GLU A 83 10.36 -3.62 2.15
CA GLU A 83 10.03 -4.98 2.59
C GLU A 83 8.65 -5.44 2.10
N GLY A 84 7.65 -4.57 2.17
CA GLY A 84 6.30 -4.83 1.66
C GLY A 84 6.29 -5.07 0.16
N ARG A 85 7.00 -4.23 -0.60
CA ARG A 85 7.18 -4.40 -2.04
C ARG A 85 7.84 -5.73 -2.39
N ASN A 86 8.99 -6.01 -1.80
CA ASN A 86 9.76 -7.21 -2.11
C ASN A 86 9.00 -8.49 -1.74
N TYR A 87 8.22 -8.45 -0.66
CA TYR A 87 7.34 -9.54 -0.29
C TYR A 87 6.27 -9.81 -1.36
N LEU A 88 5.63 -8.76 -1.89
CA LEU A 88 4.61 -8.90 -2.92
C LEU A 88 5.17 -9.44 -4.24
N ILE A 89 6.37 -9.00 -4.65
CA ILE A 89 7.04 -9.54 -5.84
C ILE A 89 7.24 -11.04 -5.69
N LYS A 90 7.81 -11.46 -4.55
CA LYS A 90 8.08 -12.88 -4.31
C LYS A 90 6.83 -13.75 -4.43
N ILE A 91 5.73 -13.37 -3.79
CA ILE A 91 4.50 -14.19 -3.78
C ILE A 91 3.68 -14.13 -5.09
N LEU A 92 4.01 -13.20 -6.00
CA LEU A 92 3.34 -13.09 -7.31
C LEU A 92 4.13 -13.80 -8.42
N GLU A 93 5.41 -14.11 -8.18
CA GLU A 93 6.25 -14.93 -9.05
C GLU A 93 6.09 -16.44 -8.78
N ASP A 94 5.66 -16.80 -7.57
CA ASP A 94 5.30 -18.16 -7.13
C ASP A 94 3.88 -18.55 -7.58
#